data_AF-A0A2E7LT77-F1
#
_entry.id   AF-A0A2E7LT77-F1
#
_cell.length_a   1.000
_cell.length_b   1.000
_cell.length_c   1.000
_cell.angle_alpha   90.00
_cell.angle_beta   90.00
_cell.angle_gamma   90.00
#
_symmetry.space_group_name_H-M   'P 1'
#
loop_
_entity.id
_entity.type
_entity.pdbx_description
1 polymer ?
#
loop_
_entity_poly.entity_id
_entity_poly.type
_entity_poly.pdbx_seq_one_letter_code
_entity_poly.pdbx_strand_id
1 'polypeptide(L)'
;MIDMKILYIDIETKNKFLSGLDFKKPEGWLISCFCIYDSYTGNKYYFVEDKEEIISHYEKESLSSVKQDIFKNLYNFTEAESIMNNFYNEGYTLNSFNGLNFDFPILGKPIRDGGVNLDKIIHNFELDNRTRDLFFDLNLHTNINFSLQNLIKGVIGSKYSKSMKSASAPIQWSKKQYIEVLMYCMLDCIYTSEVFNRLEKPDALYNIDYKRYGKTHKCSIKNYEIVKE
;
A
#
# COMPACT_ATOMS: atom_id res chain seq x y z
N MET A 1 22.07 10.50 3.87
CA MET A 1 20.64 10.37 4.21
C MET A 1 20.60 9.87 5.64
N ILE A 2 19.80 10.48 6.51
CA ILE A 2 19.50 9.86 7.80
C ILE A 2 18.68 8.63 7.44
N ASP A 3 19.19 7.44 7.76
CA ASP A 3 18.48 6.19 7.50
C ASP A 3 17.24 6.12 8.41
N MET A 4 16.12 6.64 7.90
CA MET A 4 14.87 6.64 8.63
C MET A 4 14.23 5.26 8.57
N LYS A 5 13.83 4.75 9.73
CA LYS A 5 13.04 3.53 9.88
C LYS A 5 11.60 3.80 9.41
N ILE A 6 11.30 3.49 8.15
CA ILE A 6 9.99 3.74 7.55
C ILE A 6 9.42 2.44 6.99
N LEU A 7 8.16 2.17 7.33
CA LEU A 7 7.35 1.13 6.74
C LEU A 7 6.41 1.74 5.70
N TYR A 8 6.20 1.04 4.61
CA TYR A 8 5.18 1.37 3.61
C TYR A 8 4.16 0.24 3.55
N ILE A 9 2.90 0.58 3.79
CA ILE A 9 1.80 -0.38 3.83
C ILE A 9 0.79 -0.12 2.71
N ASP A 10 0.22 -1.21 2.20
CA ASP A 10 -0.86 -1.24 1.21
C ASP A 10 -1.72 -2.49 1.46
N ILE A 11 -3.00 -2.43 1.09
CA ILE A 11 -3.94 -3.57 1.21
C ILE A 11 -4.54 -3.91 -0.14
N GLU A 12 -4.99 -5.15 -0.27
CA GLU A 12 -5.91 -5.55 -1.33
C GLU A 12 -7.16 -6.19 -0.72
N THR A 13 -8.29 -6.03 -1.41
CA THR A 13 -9.60 -6.52 -0.94
C THR A 13 -10.09 -7.71 -1.78
N LYS A 14 -10.88 -8.60 -1.17
CA LYS A 14 -11.53 -9.75 -1.86
C LYS A 14 -12.94 -9.44 -2.37
N ASN A 15 -13.42 -8.19 -2.27
CA ASN A 15 -14.75 -7.80 -2.73
C ASN A 15 -14.83 -7.73 -4.28
N LYS A 16 -15.47 -8.73 -4.90
CA LYS A 16 -15.68 -8.73 -6.36
C LYS A 16 -16.68 -7.69 -6.86
N PHE A 17 -17.69 -7.41 -6.04
CA PHE A 17 -18.76 -6.48 -6.35
C PHE A 17 -18.69 -5.32 -5.37
N LEU A 18 -18.73 -4.10 -5.92
CA LEU A 18 -18.66 -2.86 -5.15
C LEU A 18 -20.04 -2.31 -4.77
N SER A 19 -21.12 -2.98 -5.20
CA SER A 19 -22.49 -2.57 -4.88
C SER A 19 -22.73 -2.60 -3.37
N GLY A 20 -23.09 -1.46 -2.79
CA GLY A 20 -23.32 -1.34 -1.35
C GLY A 20 -22.07 -1.03 -0.52
N LEU A 21 -20.90 -0.89 -1.15
CA LEU A 21 -19.68 -0.41 -0.50
C LEU A 21 -19.53 1.10 -0.68
N ASP A 22 -19.00 1.74 0.35
CA ASP A 22 -18.63 3.15 0.34
C ASP A 22 -17.12 3.26 0.63
N PHE A 23 -16.38 3.93 -0.24
CA PHE A 23 -14.92 4.10 -0.10
C PHE A 23 -14.53 4.98 1.09
N LYS A 24 -15.49 5.66 1.73
CA LYS A 24 -15.29 6.44 2.96
C LYS A 24 -15.65 5.68 4.23
N LYS A 25 -16.06 4.42 4.11
CA LYS A 25 -16.60 3.62 5.21
C LYS A 25 -16.00 2.21 5.17
N PRO A 26 -15.42 1.71 6.26
CA PRO A 26 -14.78 0.39 6.27
C PRO A 26 -15.78 -0.79 6.26
N GLU A 27 -17.06 -0.55 6.53
CA GLU A 27 -18.09 -1.58 6.58
C GLU A 27 -18.24 -2.31 5.23
N GLY A 28 -18.36 -3.64 5.29
CA GLY A 28 -18.52 -4.51 4.11
C GLY A 28 -17.24 -4.81 3.32
N TRP A 29 -16.17 -4.01 3.48
CA TRP A 29 -14.88 -4.32 2.87
C TRP A 29 -14.23 -5.54 3.52
N LEU A 30 -13.63 -6.43 2.73
CA LEU A 30 -12.98 -7.65 3.22
C LEU A 30 -11.55 -7.67 2.65
N ILE A 31 -10.55 -7.74 3.52
CA ILE A 31 -9.16 -7.81 3.10
C ILE A 31 -8.86 -9.21 2.53
N SER A 32 -8.17 -9.25 1.38
CA SER A 32 -7.51 -10.47 0.87
C SER A 32 -6.11 -10.61 1.45
N CYS A 33 -5.34 -9.52 1.40
CA CYS A 33 -3.98 -9.47 1.91
C CYS A 33 -3.60 -8.03 2.23
N PHE A 34 -2.54 -7.86 3.01
CA PHE A 34 -1.83 -6.59 3.09
C PHE A 34 -0.33 -6.84 3.09
N CYS A 35 0.42 -5.84 2.66
CA CYS A 35 1.87 -5.91 2.51
C CYS A 35 2.55 -4.80 3.29
N ILE A 36 3.74 -5.09 3.80
CA ILE A 36 4.63 -4.08 4.38
C ILE A 36 5.98 -4.15 3.70
N TYR A 37 6.43 -3.03 3.17
CA TYR A 37 7.81 -2.82 2.75
C TYR A 37 8.55 -2.00 3.80
N ASP A 38 9.60 -2.59 4.39
CA ASP A 38 10.54 -1.88 5.25
C ASP A 38 11.62 -1.25 4.37
N SER A 39 11.58 0.08 4.20
CA SER A 39 12.56 0.77 3.35
C SER A 39 13.93 0.92 4.01
N TYR A 40 14.02 0.71 5.33
CA TYR A 40 15.28 0.76 6.06
C TYR A 40 16.10 -0.52 5.85
N THR A 41 15.44 -1.68 5.93
CA THR A 41 16.11 -2.99 5.75
C THR A 41 15.98 -3.57 4.35
N GLY A 42 15.00 -3.11 3.56
CA GLY A 42 14.63 -3.71 2.29
C GLY A 42 13.75 -4.97 2.42
N ASN A 43 13.36 -5.34 3.65
CA ASN A 43 12.53 -6.50 3.94
C ASN A 43 11.09 -6.29 3.47
N LYS A 44 10.44 -7.42 3.17
CA LYS A 44 9.09 -7.50 2.64
C LYS A 44 8.29 -8.44 3.51
N TYR A 45 7.10 -8.03 3.92
CA TYR A 45 6.23 -8.82 4.77
C TYR A 45 4.87 -8.92 4.07
N TYR A 46 4.37 -10.14 3.97
CA TYR A 46 3.11 -10.45 3.28
C TYR A 46 2.17 -11.06 4.30
N PHE A 47 0.95 -10.55 4.37
CA PHE A 47 -0.02 -11.01 5.35
C PHE A 47 -1.30 -11.45 4.67
N VAL A 48 -1.83 -12.60 5.11
CA VAL A 48 -3.03 -13.25 4.57
C VAL A 48 -3.85 -13.89 5.69
N GLU A 49 -5.10 -14.25 5.42
CA GLU A 49 -5.94 -14.91 6.42
C GLU A 49 -5.47 -16.34 6.74
N ASP A 50 -5.10 -17.11 5.71
CA ASP A 50 -4.60 -18.48 5.82
C ASP A 50 -3.40 -18.68 4.89
N LYS A 51 -2.19 -18.63 5.45
CA LYS A 51 -0.95 -18.82 4.71
C LYS A 51 -0.75 -20.26 4.27
N GLU A 52 -1.27 -21.23 5.03
CA GLU A 52 -1.10 -22.65 4.71
C GLU A 52 -1.94 -23.05 3.51
N GLU A 53 -3.14 -22.45 3.32
CA GLU A 53 -3.90 -22.61 2.08
C GLU A 53 -3.07 -22.19 0.86
N ILE A 54 -2.40 -21.04 0.94
CA ILE A 54 -1.59 -20.51 -0.16
C ILE A 54 -0.38 -21.38 -0.42
N ILE A 55 0.38 -21.75 0.61
CA ILE A 55 1.57 -22.60 0.47
C ILE A 55 1.16 -23.94 -0.15
N SER A 56 0.10 -24.57 0.37
CA SER A 56 -0.43 -25.85 -0.15
C SER A 56 -0.89 -25.73 -1.61
N HIS A 57 -1.45 -24.59 -2.02
CA HIS A 57 -1.88 -24.36 -3.39
C HIS A 57 -0.72 -24.45 -4.39
N TYR A 58 0.49 -24.06 -3.98
CA TYR A 58 1.67 -23.96 -4.84
C TYR A 58 2.75 -25.01 -4.53
N GLU A 59 2.53 -25.93 -3.59
CA GLU A 59 3.54 -26.89 -3.09
C GLU A 59 4.20 -27.72 -4.20
N LYS A 60 3.46 -28.04 -5.27
CA LYS A 60 3.93 -28.87 -6.39
C LYS A 60 4.56 -28.06 -7.53
N GLU A 61 4.53 -26.74 -7.45
CA GLU A 61 5.11 -25.88 -8.48
C GLU A 61 6.61 -25.67 -8.25
N SER A 62 7.39 -25.68 -9.34
CA SER A 62 8.75 -25.17 -9.29
C SER A 62 8.70 -23.64 -9.20
N LEU A 63 8.98 -23.11 -8.01
CA LEU A 63 8.90 -21.69 -7.72
C LEU A 63 10.19 -20.97 -8.08
N SER A 64 10.07 -19.81 -8.73
CA SER A 64 11.19 -18.88 -8.90
C SER A 64 11.66 -18.35 -7.54
N SER A 65 12.89 -17.83 -7.48
CA SER A 65 13.46 -17.23 -6.27
C SER A 65 12.58 -16.14 -5.67
N VAL A 66 11.93 -15.33 -6.52
CA VAL A 66 10.99 -14.28 -6.09
C VAL A 66 9.77 -14.88 -5.38
N LYS A 67 9.19 -15.97 -5.90
CA LYS A 67 8.05 -16.63 -5.26
C LYS A 67 8.45 -17.30 -3.93
N GLN A 68 9.65 -17.87 -3.86
CA GLN A 68 10.19 -18.44 -2.62
C GLN A 68 10.40 -17.37 -1.54
N ASP A 69 10.86 -16.17 -1.92
CA ASP A 69 10.99 -15.03 -1.00
C ASP A 69 9.64 -14.61 -0.41
N ILE A 70 8.57 -14.60 -1.22
CA ILE A 70 7.21 -14.34 -0.73
C ILE A 70 6.82 -15.35 0.34
N PHE A 71 7.01 -16.64 0.09
CA PHE A 71 6.63 -17.70 1.04
C PHE A 71 7.42 -17.66 2.34
N LYS A 72 8.71 -17.35 2.26
CA LYS A 72 9.56 -17.18 3.44
C LYS A 72 9.08 -16.05 4.35
N ASN A 73 8.45 -15.02 3.78
CA ASN A 73 7.97 -13.84 4.49
C ASN A 73 6.43 -13.73 4.48
N LEU A 74 5.74 -14.87 4.35
CA LEU A 74 4.27 -14.94 4.39
C LEU A 74 3.80 -15.26 5.82
N TYR A 75 2.90 -14.42 6.32
CA TYR A 75 2.37 -14.46 7.67
C TYR A 75 0.85 -14.50 7.66
N ASN A 76 0.26 -15.06 8.72
CA ASN A 76 -1.17 -14.95 8.95
C ASN A 76 -1.54 -13.56 9.51
N PHE A 77 -2.77 -13.11 9.30
CA PHE A 77 -3.32 -11.90 9.93
C PHE A 77 -3.21 -11.93 11.46
N THR A 78 -3.28 -13.11 12.07
CA THR A 78 -3.12 -13.29 13.53
C THR A 78 -1.71 -12.97 14.03
N GLU A 79 -0.70 -12.97 13.15
CA GLU A 79 0.69 -12.63 13.50
C GLU A 79 0.96 -11.12 13.35
N ALA A 80 0.08 -10.39 12.66
CA ALA A 80 0.27 -9.00 12.27
C ALA A 80 0.43 -8.05 13.45
N GLU A 81 -0.42 -8.15 14.49
CA GLU A 81 -0.39 -7.23 15.62
C GLU A 81 0.97 -7.30 16.36
N SER A 82 1.49 -8.50 16.60
CA SER A 82 2.79 -8.69 17.25
C SER A 82 3.93 -8.08 16.44
N ILE A 83 3.95 -8.31 15.12
CA ILE A 83 4.96 -7.77 14.21
C ILE A 83 4.88 -6.23 14.15
N MET A 84 3.68 -5.66 14.04
CA MET A 84 3.46 -4.22 14.04
C MET A 84 3.87 -3.57 15.37
N ASN A 85 3.62 -4.23 16.50
CA ASN A 85 4.09 -3.76 17.80
C ASN A 85 5.62 -3.72 17.89
N ASN A 86 6.32 -4.70 17.32
CA ASN A 86 7.80 -4.68 17.28
C ASN A 86 8.31 -3.46 16.51
N PHE A 87 7.78 -3.21 15.31
CA PHE A 87 8.14 -2.02 14.53
C PHE A 87 7.84 -0.72 15.27
N TYR A 88 6.68 -0.63 15.92
CA TYR A 88 6.32 0.52 16.72
C TYR A 88 7.31 0.74 17.88
N ASN A 89 7.65 -0.31 18.63
CA ASN A 89 8.63 -0.23 19.73
C ASN A 89 10.04 0.11 19.25
N GLU A 90 10.39 -0.26 18.01
CA GLU A 90 11.68 0.01 17.39
C GLU A 90 11.83 1.42 16.79
N GLY A 91 10.80 2.26 16.88
CA GLY A 91 10.85 3.65 16.43
C GLY A 91 10.52 3.88 14.95
N TYR A 92 9.89 2.93 14.26
CA TYR A 92 9.47 3.09 12.86
C TYR A 92 8.38 4.16 12.63
N THR A 93 8.29 4.72 11.42
CA THR A 93 7.14 5.48 10.93
C THR A 93 6.32 4.59 9.98
N LEU A 94 4.99 4.73 10.01
CA LEU A 94 4.06 4.02 9.13
C LEU A 94 3.57 4.95 8.01
N ASN A 95 3.98 4.68 6.78
CA ASN A 95 3.61 5.45 5.59
C ASN A 95 2.64 4.65 4.70
N SER A 96 1.73 5.36 4.04
CA SER A 96 0.74 4.79 3.10
C SER A 96 0.46 5.70 1.91
N PHE A 97 -0.29 5.17 0.93
CA PHE A 97 -0.95 5.96 -0.09
C PHE A 97 -2.47 5.84 0.08
N ASN A 98 -3.12 6.89 0.62
CA ASN A 98 -4.53 6.92 0.98
C ASN A 98 -4.94 5.91 2.08
N GLY A 99 -4.00 5.56 2.95
CA GLY A 99 -4.21 4.64 4.06
C GLY A 99 -5.09 5.21 5.17
N LEU A 100 -4.91 6.49 5.53
CA LEU A 100 -5.72 7.15 6.57
C LEU A 100 -7.23 7.10 6.27
N ASN A 101 -7.62 7.21 5.00
CA ASN A 101 -9.03 7.25 4.60
C ASN A 101 -9.58 5.89 4.14
N PHE A 102 -8.72 4.90 3.88
CA PHE A 102 -9.14 3.63 3.29
C PHE A 102 -8.49 2.43 3.99
N ASP A 103 -7.16 2.29 3.88
CA ASP A 103 -6.48 1.07 4.34
C ASP A 103 -6.59 0.87 5.86
N PHE A 104 -6.28 1.90 6.64
CA PHE A 104 -6.20 1.84 8.10
C PHE A 104 -7.56 1.55 8.75
N PRO A 105 -8.67 2.21 8.36
CA PRO A 105 -10.00 1.83 8.84
C PRO A 105 -10.36 0.37 8.59
N ILE A 106 -9.93 -0.22 7.46
CA ILE A 106 -10.24 -1.62 7.14
C ILE A 106 -9.32 -2.58 7.91
N LEU A 107 -8.02 -2.28 8.00
CA LEU A 107 -7.04 -3.03 8.81
C LEU A 107 -7.43 -3.06 10.29
N GLY A 108 -8.02 -1.97 10.79
CA GLY A 108 -8.44 -1.84 12.17
C GLY A 108 -9.56 -2.80 12.58
N LYS A 109 -10.45 -3.15 11.64
CA LYS A 109 -11.59 -4.02 11.94
C LYS A 109 -11.16 -5.41 12.44
N PRO A 110 -12.04 -6.12 13.17
CA PRO A 110 -11.78 -7.50 13.53
C PRO A 110 -11.62 -8.42 12.31
N ILE A 111 -10.78 -9.46 12.43
CA ILE A 111 -10.61 -10.47 11.37
C ILE A 111 -11.96 -11.06 10.93
N ARG A 112 -12.84 -11.39 11.90
CA ARG A 112 -14.19 -11.92 11.62
C ARG A 112 -15.08 -10.97 10.80
N ASP A 113 -14.77 -9.67 10.82
CA ASP A 113 -15.50 -8.61 10.11
C ASP A 113 -14.73 -8.16 8.84
N GLY A 114 -13.74 -8.96 8.42
CA GLY A 114 -12.94 -8.77 7.21
C GLY A 114 -11.73 -7.84 7.37
N GLY A 115 -11.31 -7.52 8.59
CA GLY A 115 -10.09 -6.75 8.88
C GLY A 115 -8.92 -7.60 9.39
N VAL A 116 -8.06 -7.01 10.23
CA VAL A 116 -6.81 -7.62 10.73
C VAL A 116 -6.63 -7.44 12.26
N ASN A 117 -7.53 -6.73 12.96
CA ASN A 117 -7.39 -6.32 14.36
C ASN A 117 -6.20 -5.36 14.63
N LEU A 118 -5.88 -4.44 13.70
CA LEU A 118 -4.75 -3.52 13.89
C LEU A 118 -5.13 -2.14 14.46
N ASP A 119 -6.38 -1.96 14.91
CA ASP A 119 -6.92 -0.66 15.32
C ASP A 119 -6.05 0.02 16.38
N LYS A 120 -5.75 -0.72 17.46
CA LYS A 120 -4.95 -0.23 18.57
C LYS A 120 -3.54 0.19 18.15
N ILE A 121 -2.86 -0.62 17.35
CA ILE A 121 -1.46 -0.34 17.00
C ILE A 121 -1.36 0.79 15.98
N ILE A 122 -2.28 0.87 15.01
CA ILE A 122 -2.37 2.00 14.08
C ILE A 122 -2.66 3.29 14.86
N HIS A 123 -3.61 3.26 15.80
CA HIS A 123 -3.91 4.41 16.64
C HIS A 123 -2.69 4.90 17.44
N ASN A 124 -1.84 3.99 17.94
CA ASN A 124 -0.59 4.38 18.60
C ASN A 124 0.39 5.09 17.65
N PHE A 125 0.55 4.61 16.40
CA PHE A 125 1.37 5.33 15.41
C PHE A 125 0.80 6.73 15.15
N GLU A 126 -0.52 6.89 15.06
CA GLU A 126 -1.18 8.19 14.83
C GLU A 126 -0.98 9.15 16.01
N LEU A 127 -1.22 8.70 17.24
CA LEU A 127 -1.07 9.51 18.46
C LEU A 127 0.36 10.06 18.61
N ASP A 128 1.36 9.28 18.21
CA ASP A 128 2.76 9.67 18.29
C ASP A 128 3.25 10.49 17.08
N ASN A 129 2.36 10.87 16.14
CA ASN A 129 2.70 11.51 14.87
C ASN A 129 3.70 10.69 14.03
N ARG A 130 3.60 9.36 14.10
CA ARG A 130 4.42 8.41 13.36
C ARG A 130 3.67 7.76 12.21
N THR A 131 2.69 8.48 11.65
CA THR A 131 2.00 8.14 10.41
C THR A 131 2.17 9.23 9.37
N ARG A 132 2.38 8.86 8.10
CA ARG A 132 2.28 9.80 6.96
C ARG A 132 1.49 9.19 5.82
N ASP A 133 0.71 10.03 5.14
CA ASP A 133 -0.08 9.59 4.01
C ASP A 133 0.17 10.45 2.79
N LEU A 134 0.70 9.82 1.73
CA LEU A 134 1.11 10.54 0.53
C LEU A 134 -0.06 11.22 -0.19
N PHE A 135 -1.23 10.57 -0.19
CA PHE A 135 -2.41 11.13 -0.84
C PHE A 135 -2.89 12.37 -0.07
N PHE A 136 -2.96 12.28 1.25
CA PHE A 136 -3.32 13.39 2.11
C PHE A 136 -2.33 14.56 1.97
N ASP A 137 -1.03 14.30 2.08
CA ASP A 137 0.03 15.31 1.97
C ASP A 137 -0.09 16.04 0.61
N LEU A 138 -0.15 15.30 -0.51
CA LEU A 138 -0.30 15.92 -1.82
C LEU A 138 -1.61 16.68 -1.98
N ASN A 139 -2.72 16.17 -1.44
CA ASN A 139 -4.02 16.83 -1.57
C ASN A 139 -4.03 18.17 -0.81
N LEU A 140 -3.42 18.22 0.37
CA LEU A 140 -3.30 19.42 1.19
C LEU A 140 -2.60 20.57 0.44
N HIS A 141 -1.55 20.26 -0.32
CA HIS A 141 -0.74 21.25 -1.04
C HIS A 141 -1.22 21.56 -2.46
N THR A 142 -1.89 20.62 -3.12
CA THR A 142 -2.19 20.73 -4.57
C THR A 142 -3.69 20.83 -4.88
N ASN A 143 -4.56 20.36 -3.98
CA ASN A 143 -5.99 20.16 -4.23
C ASN A 143 -6.26 19.28 -5.48
N ILE A 144 -5.36 18.34 -5.78
CA ILE A 144 -5.48 17.36 -6.87
C ILE A 144 -5.53 15.94 -6.28
N ASN A 145 -6.51 15.15 -6.72
CA ASN A 145 -6.60 13.73 -6.40
C ASN A 145 -5.74 12.93 -7.38
N PHE A 146 -4.43 12.85 -7.12
CA PHE A 146 -3.56 11.96 -7.88
C PHE A 146 -3.91 10.50 -7.59
N SER A 147 -3.85 9.64 -8.60
CA SER A 147 -3.77 8.19 -8.36
C SER A 147 -2.31 7.78 -8.23
N LEU A 148 -2.02 6.69 -7.50
CA LEU A 148 -0.67 6.14 -7.41
C LEU A 148 -0.08 5.86 -8.81
N GLN A 149 -0.90 5.41 -9.76
CA GLN A 149 -0.48 5.18 -11.15
C GLN A 149 0.00 6.45 -11.86
N ASN A 150 -0.61 7.61 -11.56
CA ASN A 150 -0.18 8.90 -12.10
C ASN A 150 1.17 9.30 -11.49
N LEU A 151 1.31 9.14 -10.17
CA LEU A 151 2.54 9.46 -9.45
C LEU A 151 3.71 8.59 -9.88
N ILE A 152 3.52 7.27 -10.03
CA ILE A 152 4.55 6.35 -10.53
C ILE A 152 5.11 6.86 -11.87
N LYS A 153 4.22 7.21 -12.81
CA LYS A 153 4.65 7.64 -14.15
C LYS A 153 5.33 9.00 -14.14
N GLY A 154 4.83 9.95 -13.37
CA GLY A 154 5.36 11.32 -13.34
C GLY A 154 6.60 11.51 -12.46
N VAL A 155 6.72 10.74 -11.37
CA VAL A 155 7.79 10.89 -10.37
C VAL A 155 8.90 9.84 -10.55
N ILE A 156 8.53 8.59 -10.80
CA ILE A 156 9.51 7.50 -10.97
C ILE A 156 9.97 7.45 -12.44
N GLY A 157 9.02 7.48 -13.37
CA GLY A 157 9.25 7.58 -14.80
C GLY A 157 8.20 6.84 -15.64
N SER A 158 8.02 7.27 -16.88
CA SER A 158 6.94 6.80 -17.77
C SER A 158 6.95 5.30 -18.09
N LYS A 159 8.12 4.64 -17.96
CA LYS A 159 8.28 3.19 -18.16
C LYS A 159 7.74 2.35 -16.98
N TYR A 160 7.51 2.96 -15.82
CA TYR A 160 7.00 2.28 -14.63
C TYR A 160 5.48 2.35 -14.58
N SER A 161 4.85 1.32 -14.03
CA SER A 161 3.39 1.21 -13.92
C SER A 161 3.02 0.22 -12.84
N LYS A 162 1.81 0.37 -12.29
CA LYS A 162 1.20 -0.69 -11.46
C LYS A 162 1.12 -1.98 -12.29
N SER A 163 1.37 -3.12 -11.66
CA SER A 163 1.35 -4.43 -12.33
C SER A 163 -0.06 -4.89 -12.68
N MET A 164 -1.08 -4.38 -11.99
CA MET A 164 -2.49 -4.58 -12.34
C MET A 164 -3.36 -3.37 -11.97
N LYS A 165 -4.62 -3.40 -12.44
CA LYS A 165 -5.65 -2.45 -12.01
C LYS A 165 -6.24 -2.93 -10.69
N SER A 166 -6.55 -2.02 -9.77
CA SER A 166 -7.12 -2.36 -8.45
C SER A 166 -8.39 -3.22 -8.54
N ALA A 167 -9.29 -2.95 -9.50
CA ALA A 167 -10.49 -3.77 -9.71
C ALA A 167 -10.22 -5.22 -10.17
N SER A 168 -9.00 -5.53 -10.60
CA SER A 168 -8.59 -6.88 -11.01
C SER A 168 -8.12 -7.73 -9.83
N ALA A 169 -7.59 -7.13 -8.75
CA ALA A 169 -7.10 -7.85 -7.58
C ALA A 169 -8.14 -8.80 -6.94
N PRO A 170 -9.39 -8.38 -6.62
CA PRO A 170 -10.39 -9.29 -6.06
C PRO A 170 -10.78 -10.42 -7.01
N ILE A 171 -10.73 -10.17 -8.33
CA ILE A 171 -11.01 -11.18 -9.36
C ILE A 171 -9.90 -12.23 -9.34
N GLN A 172 -8.64 -11.81 -9.36
CA GLN A 172 -7.49 -12.71 -9.36
C GLN A 172 -7.36 -13.49 -8.05
N TRP A 173 -7.60 -12.84 -6.91
CA TRP A 173 -7.66 -13.50 -5.61
C TRP A 173 -8.64 -14.67 -5.62
N SER A 174 -9.83 -14.44 -6.16
CA SER A 174 -10.86 -15.50 -6.23
C SER A 174 -10.57 -16.64 -7.20
N LYS A 175 -9.62 -16.42 -8.13
CA LYS A 175 -9.09 -17.46 -9.03
C LYS A 175 -7.86 -18.15 -8.44
N LYS A 176 -7.59 -17.93 -7.14
CA LYS A 176 -6.43 -18.43 -6.42
C LYS A 176 -5.08 -17.98 -7.01
N GLN A 177 -5.08 -16.87 -7.75
CA GLN A 177 -3.84 -16.24 -8.23
C GLN A 177 -3.19 -15.41 -7.11
N TYR A 178 -2.94 -16.05 -5.95
CA TYR A 178 -2.55 -15.37 -4.72
C TYR A 178 -1.22 -14.65 -4.86
N ILE A 179 -0.22 -15.29 -5.48
CA ILE A 179 1.10 -14.70 -5.71
C ILE A 179 1.02 -13.42 -6.55
N GLU A 180 0.16 -13.39 -7.57
CA GLU A 180 0.03 -12.20 -8.43
C GLU A 180 -0.50 -11.00 -7.64
N VAL A 181 -1.48 -11.22 -6.77
CA VAL A 181 -2.06 -10.18 -5.92
C VAL A 181 -1.07 -9.73 -4.85
N LEU A 182 -0.35 -10.67 -4.21
CA LEU A 182 0.69 -10.34 -3.22
C LEU A 182 1.85 -9.55 -3.83
N MET A 183 2.31 -9.93 -5.02
CA MET A 183 3.33 -9.17 -5.74
C MET A 183 2.86 -7.76 -6.11
N TYR A 184 1.60 -7.64 -6.51
CA TYR A 184 1.00 -6.35 -6.84
C TYR A 184 0.91 -5.41 -5.63
N CYS A 185 0.35 -5.89 -4.52
CA CYS A 185 0.26 -5.12 -3.27
C CYS A 185 1.64 -4.68 -2.76
N MET A 186 2.64 -5.57 -2.81
CA MET A 186 4.01 -5.23 -2.44
C MET A 186 4.66 -4.20 -3.39
N LEU A 187 4.40 -4.30 -4.70
CA LEU A 187 4.89 -3.30 -5.65
C LEU A 187 4.27 -1.93 -5.38
N ASP A 188 3.01 -1.86 -4.96
CA ASP A 188 2.38 -0.61 -4.55
C ASP A 188 3.03 -0.03 -3.28
N CYS A 189 3.41 -0.86 -2.30
CA CYS A 189 4.23 -0.43 -1.15
C CYS A 189 5.57 0.17 -1.59
N ILE A 190 6.30 -0.55 -2.45
CA ILE A 190 7.63 -0.12 -2.95
C ILE A 190 7.51 1.16 -3.79
N TYR A 191 6.53 1.25 -4.67
CA TYR A 191 6.31 2.45 -5.47
C TYR A 191 5.89 3.64 -4.63
N THR A 192 5.09 3.43 -3.58
CA THR A 192 4.77 4.49 -2.61
C THR A 192 6.04 4.99 -1.94
N SER A 193 6.93 4.09 -1.51
CA SER A 193 8.25 4.47 -0.97
C SER A 193 9.08 5.29 -1.95
N GLU A 194 9.18 4.84 -3.20
CA GLU A 194 9.95 5.54 -4.23
C GLU A 194 9.39 6.93 -4.52
N VAL A 195 8.07 7.09 -4.53
CA VAL A 195 7.43 8.40 -4.74
C VAL A 195 7.70 9.33 -3.56
N PHE A 196 7.52 8.87 -2.31
CA PHE A 196 7.86 9.65 -1.11
C PHE A 196 9.32 10.14 -1.17
N ASN A 197 10.27 9.21 -1.30
CA ASN A 197 11.70 9.50 -1.29
C ASN A 197 12.14 10.47 -2.41
N ARG A 198 11.41 10.49 -3.52
CA ARG A 198 11.67 11.40 -4.65
C ARG A 198 11.06 12.77 -4.44
N LEU A 199 9.81 12.85 -3.95
CA LEU A 199 9.15 14.12 -3.66
C LEU A 199 9.82 14.89 -2.53
N GLU A 200 10.47 14.21 -1.58
CA GLU A 200 11.28 14.83 -0.52
C GLU A 200 12.59 15.45 -1.01
N LYS A 201 12.97 15.26 -2.29
CA LYS A 201 14.12 15.94 -2.86
C LYS A 201 13.72 17.37 -3.22
N PRO A 202 14.18 18.38 -2.46
CA PRO A 202 13.63 19.73 -2.55
C PRO A 202 13.82 20.35 -3.92
N ASP A 203 14.84 19.95 -4.69
CA ASP A 203 15.18 20.55 -5.99
C ASP A 203 14.65 19.81 -7.21
N ALA A 204 13.99 18.67 -7.03
CA ALA A 204 13.50 17.88 -8.14
C ALA A 204 12.13 18.39 -8.64
N LEU A 205 12.01 18.58 -9.95
CA LEU A 205 10.76 18.94 -10.63
C LEU A 205 10.17 17.71 -11.31
N TYR A 206 8.91 17.40 -11.03
CA TYR A 206 8.20 16.26 -11.58
C TYR A 206 7.00 16.70 -12.40
N ASN A 207 6.92 16.23 -13.64
CA ASN A 207 5.78 16.48 -14.52
C ASN A 207 4.79 15.32 -14.40
N ILE A 208 3.61 15.59 -13.85
CA ILE A 208 2.60 14.57 -13.57
C ILE A 208 1.35 14.84 -14.41
N ASP A 209 1.01 13.87 -15.25
CA ASP A 209 -0.29 13.81 -15.90
C ASP A 209 -1.33 13.32 -14.88
N TYR A 210 -2.49 13.97 -14.78
CA TYR A 210 -3.59 13.56 -13.90
C TYR A 210 -4.94 13.66 -14.61
N LYS A 211 -5.95 12.92 -14.12
CA LYS A 211 -7.30 12.95 -14.69
C LYS A 211 -8.23 13.79 -13.82
N ARG A 212 -8.93 14.74 -14.44
CA ARG A 212 -9.98 15.53 -13.79
C ARG A 212 -11.12 15.77 -14.78
N TYR A 213 -12.35 15.45 -14.37
CA TYR A 213 -13.56 15.53 -15.21
C TYR A 213 -13.43 14.80 -16.56
N GLY A 214 -12.84 13.60 -16.55
CA GLY A 214 -12.64 12.77 -17.74
C GLY A 214 -11.54 13.24 -18.70
N LYS A 215 -10.88 14.39 -18.42
CA LYS A 215 -9.78 14.91 -19.23
C LYS A 215 -8.43 14.70 -18.55
N THR A 216 -7.39 14.53 -19.34
CA THR A 216 -5.99 14.51 -18.87
C THR A 216 -5.49 15.95 -18.79
N HIS A 217 -4.91 16.29 -17.65
CA HIS A 217 -4.26 17.56 -17.36
C HIS A 217 -2.81 17.29 -16.98
N LYS A 218 -1.97 18.32 -17.02
CA LYS A 218 -0.57 18.24 -16.59
C LYS A 218 -0.30 19.26 -15.50
N CYS A 219 0.57 18.89 -14.58
CA CYS A 219 1.10 19.82 -13.59
C CYS A 219 2.56 19.49 -13.30
N SER A 220 3.28 20.50 -12.83
CA SER A 220 4.65 20.39 -12.37
C SER A 220 4.64 20.46 -10.84
N ILE A 221 5.23 19.47 -10.18
CA ILE A 221 5.32 19.40 -8.71
C ILE A 221 6.78 19.47 -8.28
N LYS A 222 7.05 20.28 -7.26
CA LYS A 222 8.34 20.37 -6.56
C LYS A 222 8.06 20.37 -5.06
N ASN A 223 8.66 19.46 -4.30
CA ASN A 223 8.45 19.33 -2.85
C ASN A 223 6.96 19.38 -2.44
N TYR A 224 6.14 18.48 -3.00
CA TYR A 224 4.69 18.39 -2.78
C TYR A 224 3.84 19.58 -3.27
N GLU A 225 4.43 20.66 -3.76
CA GLU A 225 3.71 21.86 -4.20
C GLU A 225 3.63 21.97 -5.72
N ILE A 226 2.52 22.54 -6.22
CA ILE A 226 2.41 22.88 -7.64
C ILE A 226 3.30 24.08 -7.94
N VAL A 227 4.20 23.92 -8.90
CA VAL A 227 4.97 25.03 -9.47
C VAL A 227 4.09 25.70 -10.53
N LYS A 228 3.75 26.97 -10.30
CA LYS A 228 3.09 27.79 -11.32
C LYS A 228 4.12 28.15 -12.39
N GLU A 229 3.81 27.80 -13.64
CA GLU A 229 4.53 28.30 -14.82
C GLU A 229 4.29 29.79 -15.03
#